data_AF-A0A379ALZ8-F1
#
_entry.id   AF-A0A379ALZ8-F1
#
_cell.length_a   1.000
_cell.length_b   1.000
_cell.length_c   1.000
_cell.angle_alpha   90.00
_cell.angle_beta   90.00
_cell.angle_gamma   90.00
#
_symmetry.space_group_name_H-M   'P 1'
#
loop_
_entity.id
_entity.type
_entity.pdbx_description
1 polymer ?
#
loop_
_entity_poly.entity_id
_entity_poly.type
_entity_poly.pdbx_seq_one_letter_code
_entity_poly.pdbx_strand_id
1 'polypeptide(L)'
;MLDLGSYLVALSVFVGGGAPDTIVARGQSVPDGRVNGQTSMLFTHQHGMHSVLNTTLFSNTPGGAVIAGREATLELAGQFYAPGNFTLTSSDRRHRLQWQEPASRYEQLCHEINHFAWCIGQNRIDSPIHSLDQAITTLAAMDNVRQQIGVTFNEEQQP
;
A
#
# COMPACT_ATOMS: atom_id res chain seq x y z
N MET A 1 2.39 11.73 -0.50
CA MET A 1 2.11 10.91 0.71
C MET A 1 0.65 10.45 0.83
N LEU A 2 -0.33 11.35 0.95
CA LEU A 2 -1.71 10.98 1.33
C LEU A 2 -2.53 10.32 0.21
N ASP A 3 -2.21 10.62 -1.04
CA ASP A 3 -2.81 9.97 -2.20
C ASP A 3 -2.11 8.63 -2.45
N LEU A 4 -1.10 8.60 -3.31
CA LEU A 4 -0.40 7.37 -3.70
C LEU A 4 0.33 6.62 -2.58
N GLY A 5 0.70 7.30 -1.49
CA GLY A 5 1.40 6.66 -0.37
C GLY A 5 0.49 5.76 0.47
N SER A 6 -0.82 6.04 0.49
CA SER A 6 -1.80 5.20 1.21
C SER A 6 -1.78 3.75 0.70
N TYR A 7 -1.77 3.55 -0.62
CA TYR A 7 -1.71 2.21 -1.22
C TYR A 7 -0.43 1.46 -0.88
N LEU A 8 0.72 2.14 -0.86
CA LEU A 8 2.01 1.55 -0.52
C LEU A 8 2.04 1.08 0.93
N VAL A 9 1.59 1.94 1.85
CA VAL A 9 1.57 1.65 3.28
C VAL A 9 0.55 0.54 3.57
N ALA A 10 -0.64 0.59 2.98
CA ALA A 10 -1.68 -0.43 3.13
C ALA A 10 -1.20 -1.80 2.66
N LEU A 11 -0.58 -1.90 1.48
CA LEU A 11 -0.02 -3.17 0.98
C LEU A 11 1.07 -3.71 1.91
N SER A 12 1.96 -2.84 2.38
CA SER A 12 3.05 -3.19 3.30
C SER A 12 2.52 -3.74 4.63
N VAL A 13 1.56 -3.05 5.25
CA VAL A 13 0.91 -3.47 6.51
C VAL A 13 0.13 -4.77 6.32
N PHE A 14 -0.58 -4.92 5.21
CA PHE A 14 -1.32 -6.14 4.89
C PHE A 14 -0.39 -7.35 4.74
N VAL A 15 0.67 -7.23 3.94
CA VAL A 15 1.64 -8.31 3.72
C VAL A 15 2.44 -8.61 4.98
N GLY A 16 2.77 -7.58 5.77
CA GLY A 16 3.46 -7.72 7.06
C GLY A 16 2.58 -8.29 8.17
N GLY A 17 1.26 -8.38 7.95
CA GLY A 17 0.31 -8.89 8.94
C GLY A 17 0.07 -7.94 10.12
N GLY A 18 0.42 -6.66 9.99
CA GLY A 18 0.27 -5.68 11.07
C GLY A 18 1.19 -4.47 10.95
N ALA A 19 1.39 -3.77 12.07
CA ALA A 19 2.24 -2.59 12.14
C ALA A 19 3.72 -2.97 11.90
N PRO A 20 4.49 -2.13 11.17
CA PRO A 20 5.93 -2.29 11.14
C PRO A 20 6.55 -1.96 12.50
N ASP A 21 7.59 -2.69 12.89
CA ASP A 21 8.36 -2.46 14.12
C ASP A 21 9.13 -1.13 14.04
N THR A 22 9.64 -0.77 12.86
CA THR A 22 10.32 0.51 12.63
C THR A 22 10.00 1.09 11.26
N ILE A 23 10.02 2.42 11.20
CA ILE A 23 9.78 3.20 9.98
C ILE A 23 10.92 4.22 9.84
N VAL A 24 11.53 4.30 8.66
CA VAL A 24 12.42 5.38 8.27
C VAL A 24 11.88 5.99 6.99
N ALA A 25 11.58 7.29 7.01
CA ALA A 25 11.07 8.01 5.85
C ALA A 25 11.88 9.27 5.53
N ARG A 26 11.95 9.60 4.25
CA ARG A 26 12.49 10.86 3.73
C ARG A 26 11.57 11.37 2.65
N GLY A 27 11.35 12.69 2.64
CA GLY A 27 10.46 13.32 1.69
C GLY A 27 11.02 14.63 1.17
N GLN A 28 10.45 15.07 0.06
CA GLN A 28 10.70 16.37 -0.54
C GLN A 28 9.36 16.98 -0.95
N SER A 29 9.12 18.23 -0.56
CA SER A 29 7.95 18.99 -0.99
C SER A 29 8.06 19.42 -2.46
N VAL A 30 6.92 19.71 -3.08
CA VAL A 30 6.93 20.44 -4.37
C VAL A 30 7.51 21.86 -4.19
N PRO A 31 7.94 22.55 -5.26
CA PRO A 31 8.61 23.85 -5.14
C PRO A 31 7.83 24.94 -4.39
N ASP A 32 6.50 24.93 -4.42
CA ASP A 32 5.65 25.89 -3.70
C ASP A 32 5.37 25.49 -2.22
N GLY A 33 5.87 24.33 -1.80
CA GLY A 33 5.76 23.81 -0.44
C GLY A 33 4.37 23.34 -0.02
N ARG A 34 3.35 23.41 -0.88
CA ARG A 34 1.95 23.15 -0.47
C ARG A 34 1.64 21.68 -0.24
N VAL A 35 2.32 20.79 -0.95
CA VAL A 35 2.14 19.35 -0.84
C VAL A 35 3.47 18.61 -0.81
N ASN A 36 3.47 17.42 -0.23
CA ASN A 36 4.58 16.50 -0.38
C ASN A 36 4.71 16.05 -1.85
N GLY A 37 5.87 16.30 -2.46
CA GLY A 37 6.17 15.96 -3.85
C GLY A 37 6.62 14.52 -4.02
N GLN A 38 7.53 14.03 -3.16
CA GLN A 38 7.91 12.61 -3.14
C GLN A 38 8.25 12.15 -1.73
N THR A 39 8.12 10.84 -1.50
CA THR A 39 8.46 10.19 -0.23
C THR A 39 9.04 8.80 -0.50
N SER A 40 10.18 8.52 0.10
CA SER A 40 10.77 7.18 0.18
C SER A 40 10.70 6.67 1.62
N MET A 41 10.37 5.39 1.79
CA MET A 41 10.17 4.76 3.10
C MET A 41 10.85 3.40 3.14
N LEU A 42 11.46 3.08 4.27
CA LEU A 42 11.90 1.74 4.65
C LEU A 42 11.13 1.34 5.90
N PHE A 43 10.34 0.28 5.79
CA PHE A 43 9.67 -0.34 6.93
C PHE A 43 10.38 -1.65 7.26
N THR A 44 10.59 -1.91 8.55
CA THR A 44 10.98 -3.22 9.05
C THR A 44 9.81 -3.76 9.86
N HIS A 45 9.34 -4.94 9.47
CA HIS A 45 8.26 -5.67 10.12
C HIS A 45 8.81 -6.80 10.98
N GLN A 46 7.91 -7.44 11.74
CA GLN A 46 8.23 -8.61 12.53
C GLN A 46 8.92 -9.69 11.69
N HIS A 47 9.79 -10.47 12.34
CA HIS A 47 10.59 -11.52 11.71
C HIS A 47 11.55 -11.03 10.60
N GLY A 48 11.80 -9.71 10.52
CA GLY A 48 12.81 -9.12 9.64
C GLY A 48 12.35 -8.90 8.20
N MET A 49 11.05 -8.98 7.91
CA MET A 49 10.54 -8.61 6.58
C MET A 49 10.73 -7.10 6.37
N HIS A 50 11.30 -6.72 5.23
CA HIS A 50 11.49 -5.32 4.87
C HIS A 50 10.52 -4.91 3.76
N SER A 51 10.08 -3.66 3.79
CA SER A 51 9.34 -3.03 2.69
C SER A 51 10.03 -1.74 2.29
N VAL A 52 10.34 -1.61 1.00
CA VAL A 52 10.95 -0.41 0.40
C VAL A 52 9.88 0.24 -0.48
N LEU A 53 9.41 1.41 -0.07
CA LEU A 53 8.25 2.07 -0.65
C LEU A 53 8.66 3.42 -1.20
N ASN A 54 8.11 3.81 -2.36
CA ASN A 54 8.37 5.13 -2.93
C ASN A 54 7.16 5.66 -3.68
N THR A 55 6.85 6.93 -3.45
CA THR A 55 5.82 7.68 -4.19
C THR A 55 6.38 9.03 -4.64
N THR A 56 5.96 9.52 -5.80
CA THR A 56 6.44 10.79 -6.37
C THR A 56 5.41 11.42 -7.31
N LEU A 57 5.36 12.75 -7.31
CA LEU A 57 4.65 13.60 -8.26
C LEU A 57 5.59 14.12 -9.36
N PHE A 58 6.91 13.92 -9.21
CA PHE A 58 7.93 14.48 -10.11
C PHE A 58 8.23 13.62 -11.33
N SER A 59 7.85 12.35 -11.30
CA SER A 59 8.13 11.42 -12.39
C SER A 59 7.06 10.35 -12.51
N ASN A 60 6.92 9.83 -13.73
CA ASN A 60 6.13 8.63 -13.96
C ASN A 60 6.96 7.40 -13.57
N THR A 61 6.42 6.56 -12.70
CA THR A 61 7.07 5.31 -12.28
C THR A 61 6.31 4.11 -12.85
N PRO A 62 6.90 2.90 -12.89
CA PRO A 62 6.18 1.71 -13.34
C PRO A 62 4.90 1.40 -12.53
N GLY A 63 4.79 1.95 -11.32
CA GLY A 63 3.61 1.86 -10.47
C GLY A 63 3.33 0.49 -9.88
N GLY A 64 4.21 -0.49 -10.08
CA GLY A 64 4.04 -1.90 -9.69
C GLY A 64 4.53 -2.23 -8.28
N ALA A 65 4.28 -3.47 -7.88
CA ALA A 65 4.72 -4.02 -6.61
C ALA A 65 5.33 -5.41 -6.78
N VAL A 66 6.30 -5.73 -5.91
CA VAL A 66 6.96 -7.04 -5.86
C VAL A 66 6.93 -7.54 -4.42
N ILE A 67 6.44 -8.76 -4.23
CA ILE A 67 6.49 -9.47 -2.95
C ILE A 67 7.38 -10.69 -3.14
N ALA A 68 8.56 -10.65 -2.53
CA ALA A 68 9.56 -11.72 -2.66
C ALA A 68 9.60 -12.57 -1.39
N GLY A 69 9.23 -13.84 -1.53
CA GLY A 69 9.34 -14.84 -0.49
C GLY A 69 10.49 -15.81 -0.74
N ARG A 70 10.69 -16.76 0.18
CA ARG A 70 11.68 -17.83 0.03
C ARG A 70 11.43 -18.71 -1.21
N GLU A 71 10.17 -19.03 -1.46
CA GLU A 71 9.77 -20.05 -2.43
C GLU A 71 9.36 -19.48 -3.79
N ALA A 72 8.92 -18.23 -3.82
CA ALA A 72 8.45 -17.56 -5.02
C ALA A 72 8.49 -16.05 -4.89
N THR A 73 8.41 -15.38 -6.04
CA THR A 73 8.21 -13.93 -6.18
C THR A 73 6.88 -13.68 -6.87
N LEU A 74 6.04 -12.85 -6.24
CA LEU A 74 4.81 -12.31 -6.82
C LEU A 74 5.08 -10.91 -7.38
N GLU A 75 4.77 -10.70 -8.65
CA GLU A 75 4.89 -9.42 -9.34
C GLU A 75 3.51 -8.91 -9.75
N LEU A 76 3.17 -7.71 -9.28
CA LEU A 76 1.99 -6.94 -9.67
C LEU A 76 2.46 -5.81 -10.60
N ALA A 77 2.26 -5.98 -11.90
CA ALA A 77 2.77 -5.05 -12.91
C ALA A 77 1.80 -3.89 -13.17
N GLY A 78 2.32 -2.69 -13.41
CA GLY A 78 1.48 -1.51 -13.62
C GLY A 78 0.88 -1.02 -12.30
N GLN A 79 -0.33 -0.46 -12.31
CA GLN A 79 -0.99 0.12 -11.13
C GLN A 79 -1.33 -0.95 -10.08
N PHE A 80 -0.39 -1.32 -9.20
CA PHE A 80 -0.59 -2.42 -8.24
C PHE A 80 -1.81 -2.23 -7.32
N TYR A 81 -2.25 -0.98 -7.15
CA TYR A 81 -3.35 -0.58 -6.31
C TYR A 81 -4.73 -0.74 -6.95
N ALA A 82 -4.79 -1.16 -8.22
CA ALA A 82 -6.01 -1.58 -8.87
C ALA A 82 -5.97 -3.10 -9.07
N PRO A 83 -7.12 -3.81 -8.98
CA PRO A 83 -7.20 -5.21 -9.38
C PRO A 83 -6.63 -5.42 -10.79
N GLY A 84 -5.97 -6.56 -11.02
CA GLY A 84 -5.38 -6.82 -12.33
C GLY A 84 -4.42 -7.99 -12.37
N ASN A 85 -3.55 -7.96 -13.37
CA ASN A 85 -2.66 -9.05 -13.72
C ASN A 85 -1.60 -9.28 -12.66
N PHE A 86 -1.24 -10.55 -12.44
CA PHE A 86 -0.07 -10.90 -11.65
C PHE A 86 0.74 -12.03 -12.29
N THR A 87 2.02 -12.07 -11.94
CA THR A 87 2.89 -13.21 -12.22
C THR A 87 3.47 -13.73 -10.92
N LEU A 88 3.35 -15.02 -10.67
CA LEU A 88 4.03 -15.73 -9.58
C LEU A 88 5.09 -16.64 -10.19
N THR A 89 6.34 -16.48 -9.78
CA THR A 89 7.47 -17.26 -10.28
C THR A 89 8.18 -17.97 -9.12
N SER A 90 8.37 -19.28 -9.20
CA SER A 90 9.13 -20.03 -8.18
C SER A 90 10.60 -19.57 -8.16
N SER A 91 11.26 -19.65 -7.00
CA SER A 91 12.65 -19.22 -6.83
C SER A 91 13.64 -19.99 -7.71
N ASP A 92 13.34 -21.25 -8.03
CA ASP A 92 14.11 -22.08 -8.97
C ASP A 92 13.77 -21.82 -10.45
N ARG A 93 12.80 -20.93 -10.70
CA ARG A 93 12.28 -20.51 -12.00
C ARG A 93 11.68 -21.64 -12.85
N ARG A 94 11.37 -22.79 -12.26
CA ARG A 94 10.76 -23.93 -12.97
C ARG A 94 9.25 -23.81 -13.11
N HIS A 95 8.61 -23.05 -12.23
CA HIS A 95 7.17 -22.86 -12.22
C HIS A 95 6.83 -21.39 -12.35
N ARG A 96 5.84 -21.11 -13.20
CA ARG A 96 5.31 -19.77 -13.42
C ARG A 96 3.80 -19.85 -13.55
N LEU A 97 3.10 -19.09 -12.71
CA LEU A 97 1.67 -18.85 -12.83
C LEU A 97 1.48 -17.42 -13.30
N GLN A 98 0.66 -17.24 -14.34
CA GLN A 98 0.26 -15.93 -14.84
C GLN A 98 -1.25 -15.83 -14.76
N TRP A 99 -1.73 -14.74 -14.18
CA TRP A 99 -3.14 -14.39 -14.18
C TRP A 99 -3.33 -13.14 -15.03
N GLN A 100 -4.35 -13.18 -15.87
CA GLN A 100 -4.77 -12.04 -16.67
C GLN A 100 -6.25 -11.80 -16.46
N GLU A 101 -6.62 -10.54 -16.25
CA GLU A 101 -8.00 -10.10 -16.13
C GLU A 101 -8.30 -9.08 -17.24
N PRO A 102 -9.53 -9.04 -17.78
CA PRO A 102 -9.92 -7.99 -18.72
C PRO A 102 -9.69 -6.58 -18.14
N ALA A 103 -9.12 -5.70 -18.95
CA ALA A 103 -8.93 -4.31 -18.56
C ALA A 103 -10.29 -3.62 -18.36
N SER A 104 -10.61 -3.30 -17.11
CA SER A 104 -11.92 -2.79 -16.69
C SER A 104 -11.74 -1.64 -15.70
N ARG A 105 -10.97 -0.63 -16.11
CA ARG A 105 -10.56 0.49 -15.25
C ARG A 105 -11.78 1.13 -14.59
N TYR A 106 -11.78 1.17 -13.25
CA TYR A 106 -12.85 1.62 -12.36
C TYR A 106 -14.09 0.71 -12.24
N GLU A 107 -14.40 -0.15 -13.20
CA GLU A 107 -15.47 -1.15 -13.04
C GLU A 107 -15.14 -2.13 -11.90
N GLN A 108 -13.85 -2.35 -11.65
CA GLN A 108 -13.31 -3.15 -10.55
C GLN A 108 -13.73 -2.68 -9.14
N LEU A 109 -14.20 -1.43 -8.99
CA LEU A 109 -14.81 -0.98 -7.73
C LEU A 109 -16.06 -1.81 -7.36
N CYS A 110 -16.63 -2.55 -8.32
CA CYS A 110 -17.69 -3.51 -8.00
C CYS A 110 -17.25 -4.57 -6.97
N HIS A 111 -15.96 -4.92 -6.88
CA HIS A 111 -15.48 -5.91 -5.93
C HIS A 111 -15.65 -5.45 -4.48
N GLU A 112 -15.27 -4.20 -4.17
CA GLU A 112 -15.47 -3.64 -2.83
C GLU A 112 -16.96 -3.41 -2.52
N ILE A 113 -17.75 -2.99 -3.51
CA ILE A 113 -19.21 -2.84 -3.36
C ILE A 113 -19.87 -4.18 -3.04
N ASN A 114 -19.53 -5.23 -3.78
CA ASN A 114 -20.06 -6.58 -3.58
C ASN A 114 -19.65 -7.15 -2.21
N HIS A 115 -18.39 -6.94 -1.80
CA HIS A 115 -17.91 -7.38 -0.49
C HIS A 115 -18.60 -6.63 0.65
N PHE A 116 -18.80 -5.33 0.52
CA PHE A 116 -19.54 -4.53 1.50
C PHE A 116 -21.00 -4.99 1.62
N ALA A 117 -21.68 -5.19 0.50
CA ALA A 117 -23.05 -5.73 0.48
C ALA A 117 -23.12 -7.13 1.11
N TRP A 118 -22.13 -7.98 0.85
CA TRP A 118 -22.02 -9.30 1.49
C TRP A 118 -21.85 -9.16 3.01
N CYS A 119 -20.99 -8.28 3.51
CA CYS A 119 -20.81 -8.05 4.94
C CYS A 119 -22.11 -7.64 5.63
N ILE A 120 -22.87 -6.72 5.02
CA ILE A 120 -24.20 -6.32 5.50
C ILE A 120 -25.14 -7.52 5.52
N GLY A 121 -25.21 -8.29 4.43
CA GLY A 121 -26.05 -9.49 4.35
C GLY A 121 -25.68 -10.58 5.37
N GLN A 122 -24.45 -10.57 5.88
CA GLN A 122 -23.97 -11.45 6.95
C GLN A 122 -24.07 -10.83 8.35
N ASN A 123 -24.72 -9.66 8.52
CA ASN A 123 -24.79 -8.90 9.77
C ASN A 123 -23.42 -8.63 10.41
N ARG A 124 -22.40 -8.41 9.58
CA ARG A 124 -21.07 -8.06 10.06
C ARG A 124 -20.96 -6.56 10.25
N ILE A 125 -20.36 -6.17 11.37
CA ILE A 125 -20.00 -4.77 11.67
C ILE A 125 -18.59 -4.40 11.19
N ASP A 126 -17.82 -5.39 10.72
CA ASP A 126 -16.47 -5.20 10.24
C ASP A 126 -16.15 -6.19 9.10
N SER A 127 -15.22 -5.80 8.23
CA SER A 127 -14.80 -6.58 7.08
C SER A 127 -13.73 -7.59 7.47
N PRO A 128 -13.87 -8.88 7.11
CA PRO A 128 -12.87 -9.90 7.40
C PRO A 128 -11.60 -9.80 6.52
N ILE A 129 -11.62 -9.00 5.45
CA ILE A 129 -10.47 -8.85 4.54
C ILE A 129 -9.75 -7.50 4.70
N HIS A 130 -10.42 -6.51 5.28
CA HIS A 130 -9.90 -5.17 5.51
C HIS A 130 -10.58 -4.58 6.74
N SER A 131 -10.15 -5.01 7.92
CA SER A 131 -10.79 -4.67 9.19
C SER A 131 -10.55 -3.21 9.59
N LEU A 132 -11.36 -2.69 10.52
CA LEU A 132 -11.13 -1.38 11.12
C LEU A 132 -9.74 -1.29 11.76
N ASP A 133 -9.30 -2.34 12.46
CA ASP A 133 -7.98 -2.39 13.09
C ASP A 133 -6.85 -2.29 12.06
N GLN A 134 -6.99 -2.94 10.90
CA GLN A 134 -6.03 -2.83 9.80
C GLN A 134 -5.99 -1.42 9.20
N ALA A 135 -7.15 -0.77 9.07
CA ALA A 135 -7.24 0.61 8.61
C ALA A 135 -6.55 1.57 9.60
N ILE A 136 -6.81 1.44 10.90
CA ILE A 136 -6.17 2.24 11.96
C ILE A 136 -4.65 2.01 11.96
N THR A 137 -4.20 0.75 11.84
CA THR A 137 -2.78 0.40 11.76
C THR A 137 -2.08 1.08 10.58
N THR A 138 -2.74 1.05 9.41
CA THR A 138 -2.25 1.72 8.20
C THR A 138 -2.14 3.23 8.41
N LEU A 139 -3.18 3.86 8.96
CA LEU A 139 -3.19 5.30 9.23
C LEU A 139 -2.11 5.71 10.24
N ALA A 140 -1.92 4.94 11.31
CA ALA A 140 -0.86 5.19 12.29
C ALA A 140 0.55 5.12 11.67
N ALA A 141 0.79 4.17 10.75
CA ALA A 141 2.04 4.10 10.01
C ALA A 141 2.20 5.30 9.06
N MET A 142 1.13 5.75 8.39
CA MET A 142 1.15 6.95 7.56
C MET A 142 1.44 8.22 8.37
N ASP A 143 0.89 8.34 9.58
CA ASP A 143 1.14 9.46 10.49
C ASP A 143 2.59 9.50 10.94
N ASN A 144 3.18 8.35 11.27
CA ASN A 144 4.61 8.25 11.58
C ASN A 144 5.46 8.73 10.40
N VAL A 145 5.16 8.29 9.17
CA VAL A 145 5.84 8.76 7.96
C VAL A 145 5.70 10.28 7.80
N ARG A 146 4.47 10.82 7.93
CA ARG A 146 4.17 12.25 7.82
C ARG A 146 5.00 13.09 8.80
N GLN A 147 5.07 12.65 10.06
CA GLN A 147 5.88 13.32 11.09
C GLN A 147 7.36 13.38 10.70
N GLN A 148 7.93 12.28 10.20
CA GLN A 148 9.33 12.25 9.77
C GLN A 148 9.66 13.16 8.58
N ILE A 149 8.68 13.41 7.70
CA ILE A 149 8.84 14.28 6.53
C ILE A 149 8.34 15.71 6.77
N GLY A 150 7.98 16.06 8.00
CA GLY A 150 7.58 17.41 8.39
C GLY A 150 6.23 17.86 7.80
N VAL A 151 5.33 16.93 7.49
CA VAL A 151 3.99 17.25 7.00
C VAL A 151 3.02 17.21 8.18
N THR A 152 2.59 18.38 8.64
CA THR A 152 1.57 18.59 9.69
C THR A 152 0.34 19.25 9.09
N PHE A 153 -0.85 18.87 9.55
CA PHE A 153 -2.10 19.53 9.17
C PHE A 153 -2.43 20.71 10.08
N ASN A 154 -3.33 21.59 9.62
CA ASN A 154 -3.70 22.80 10.34
C ASN A 154 -4.32 22.48 11.71
N GLU A 155 -5.08 21.39 11.78
CA GLU A 155 -5.75 20.91 12.99
C GLU A 155 -4.76 20.40 14.07
N GLU A 156 -3.54 20.06 13.66
CA GLU A 156 -2.47 19.59 14.55
C GLU A 156 -1.55 20.73 15.02
N GLN A 157 -1.63 21.90 14.38
CA GLN A 157 -0.89 23.08 14.78
C GLN A 157 -1.61 23.69 15.99
N GLN A 158 -1.05 23.46 17.19
CA GLN A 158 -1.47 24.22 18.37
C GLN A 158 -1.20 25.72 18.12
N PRO A 159 -2.08 26.62 18.60
CA PRO A 159 -1.94 28.06 18.40
C PRO A 159 -0.66 28.64 19.01
#